data_AF-A0A8P0P384-F1
#
_entry.id   AF-A0A8P0P384-F1
#
_cell.length_a   1.000
_cell.length_b   1.000
_cell.length_c   1.000
_cell.angle_alpha   90.00
_cell.angle_beta   90.00
_cell.angle_gamma   90.00
#
_symmetry.space_group_name_H-M   'P 1'
#
loop_
_entity.id
_entity.type
_entity.pdbx_description
1 polymer ?
#
loop_
_entity_poly.entity_id
_entity_poly.type
_entity_poly.pdbx_seq_one_letter_code
_entity_poly.pdbx_strand_id
1 'polypeptide(L)'
;MIPDAECLEIMCEILRSLQIGDFLVKVSWEEVKNEMVGEKGLAPEVADHIGDYVQQHGGISLVEQLLQDPELSQNKQALEGLGDLKLLFEYLTLFGIADKITFDLSLARGLDYYTGVIYEAVLLQTPVQAGEEPLGVGSVAAGGRYDGLVGMFDPKGRKVPCMGLSIGVERIFSIVEQRLEATEEKVWTTETQVLVASAQKKLLEERLKLVSELWSNKMTQPLKKK
;
A
#
# COMPACT_ATOMS: atom_id res chain seq x y z
N MET A 1 -2.01 0.47 18.93
CA MET A 1 -1.41 1.53 18.08
C MET A 1 0.07 1.32 17.75
N ILE A 2 0.92 0.72 18.60
CA ILE A 2 2.35 0.51 18.24
C ILE A 2 2.50 -0.41 17.01
N PRO A 3 1.91 -1.62 16.98
CA PRO A 3 2.02 -2.47 15.79
C PRO A 3 1.32 -1.84 14.58
N ASP A 4 0.30 -1.02 14.82
CA ASP A 4 -0.47 -0.24 13.83
C ASP A 4 0.43 0.74 13.07
N ALA A 5 1.25 1.48 13.81
CA ALA A 5 2.25 2.37 13.25
C ALA A 5 3.35 1.61 12.51
N GLU A 6 3.80 0.47 13.04
CA GLU A 6 4.87 -0.34 12.43
C GLU A 6 4.46 -0.89 11.05
N CYS A 7 3.21 -1.31 10.87
CA CYS A 7 2.73 -1.75 9.55
C CYS A 7 2.70 -0.61 8.53
N LEU A 8 2.33 0.60 8.94
CA LEU A 8 2.40 1.77 8.06
C LEU A 8 3.86 2.13 7.72
N GLU A 9 4.77 2.01 8.68
CA GLU A 9 6.21 2.21 8.43
C GLU A 9 6.76 1.21 7.41
N ILE A 10 6.51 -0.09 7.60
CA ILE A 10 6.92 -1.15 6.67
C ILE A 10 6.36 -0.88 5.26
N MET A 11 5.09 -0.48 5.18
CA MET A 11 4.47 -0.12 3.91
C MET A 11 5.20 1.06 3.26
N CYS A 12 5.43 2.15 3.99
CA CYS A 12 6.15 3.32 3.49
C CYS A 12 7.59 3.00 3.08
N GLU A 13 8.32 2.19 3.86
CA GLU A 13 9.68 1.77 3.56
C GLU A 13 9.74 0.99 2.24
N ILE A 14 8.86 -0.01 2.06
CA ILE A 14 8.80 -0.81 0.83
C ILE A 14 8.46 0.08 -0.38
N LEU A 15 7.45 0.95 -0.27
CA LEU A 15 7.05 1.83 -1.38
C LEU A 15 8.14 2.85 -1.73
N ARG A 16 8.89 3.37 -0.75
CA ARG A 16 10.06 4.24 -0.97
C ARG A 16 11.22 3.50 -1.63
N SER A 17 11.55 2.29 -1.16
CA SER A 17 12.62 1.47 -1.75
C SER A 17 12.33 1.11 -3.21
N LEU A 18 11.06 0.94 -3.56
CA LEU A 18 10.61 0.71 -4.94
C LEU A 18 10.55 2.00 -5.78
N GLN A 19 10.70 3.18 -5.16
CA GLN A 19 10.72 4.50 -5.78
C GLN A 19 9.47 4.84 -6.61
N ILE A 20 8.28 4.32 -6.27
CA ILE A 20 7.11 4.32 -7.18
C ILE A 20 6.25 5.60 -7.23
N GLY A 21 6.61 6.68 -6.53
CA GLY A 21 5.87 7.98 -6.49
C GLY A 21 5.06 8.19 -5.19
N ASP A 22 4.40 9.36 -5.01
CA ASP A 22 3.49 9.68 -3.87
C ASP A 22 2.03 9.17 -4.13
N PHE A 23 0.95 9.31 -3.30
CA PHE A 23 -0.43 8.70 -3.54
C PHE A 23 -1.77 9.44 -3.14
N LEU A 24 -2.92 9.26 -3.87
CA LEU A 24 -4.38 9.54 -3.53
C LEU A 24 -5.38 9.30 -4.74
N VAL A 25 -6.66 8.86 -4.55
CA VAL A 25 -7.75 8.80 -5.59
C VAL A 25 -9.12 9.24 -5.03
N LYS A 26 -10.00 9.83 -5.87
CA LYS A 26 -11.43 10.11 -5.54
C LYS A 26 -12.40 9.83 -6.69
N VAL A 27 -13.63 9.44 -6.33
CA VAL A 27 -14.85 9.48 -7.17
C VAL A 27 -15.67 10.72 -6.78
N SER A 28 -16.56 11.21 -7.65
CA SER A 28 -17.40 12.37 -7.34
C SER A 28 -18.46 12.04 -6.28
N TRP A 29 -18.59 12.89 -5.25
CA TRP A 29 -19.57 12.71 -4.17
C TRP A 29 -21.02 12.75 -4.67
N GLU A 30 -21.30 13.48 -5.76
CA GLU A 30 -22.64 13.60 -6.32
C GLU A 30 -23.20 12.25 -6.82
N GLU A 31 -22.36 11.43 -7.44
CA GLU A 31 -22.73 10.08 -7.89
C GLU A 31 -23.06 9.18 -6.69
N VAL A 32 -22.22 9.22 -5.65
CA VAL A 32 -22.42 8.45 -4.41
C VAL A 32 -23.70 8.87 -3.69
N LYS A 33 -23.95 10.18 -3.57
CA LYS A 33 -25.18 10.70 -2.97
C LYS A 33 -26.42 10.26 -3.73
N ASN A 34 -26.38 10.31 -5.07
CA ASN A 34 -27.50 9.89 -5.91
C ASN A 34 -27.81 8.39 -5.75
N GLU A 35 -26.78 7.54 -5.62
CA GLU A 35 -26.97 6.10 -5.34
C GLU A 35 -27.58 5.86 -3.93
N MET A 36 -27.05 6.55 -2.91
CA MET A 36 -27.56 6.44 -1.54
C MET A 36 -29.04 6.80 -1.43
N VAL A 37 -29.47 7.88 -2.10
CA VAL A 37 -30.86 8.33 -2.07
C VAL A 37 -31.75 7.50 -3.01
N GLY A 38 -31.31 7.31 -4.26
CA GLY A 38 -32.12 6.70 -5.32
C GLY A 38 -32.23 5.18 -5.23
N GLU A 39 -31.15 4.49 -4.87
CA GLU A 39 -31.11 3.02 -4.85
C GLU A 39 -31.18 2.43 -3.44
N LYS A 40 -30.49 3.05 -2.47
CA LYS A 40 -30.46 2.55 -1.07
C LYS A 40 -31.58 3.11 -0.19
N GLY A 41 -32.32 4.11 -0.68
CA GLY A 41 -33.48 4.68 0.00
C GLY A 41 -33.15 5.51 1.23
N LEU A 42 -31.93 6.07 1.32
CA LEU A 42 -31.60 7.03 2.38
C LEU A 42 -32.33 8.36 2.15
N ALA A 43 -32.71 9.02 3.26
CA ALA A 43 -33.21 10.39 3.18
C ALA A 43 -32.11 11.33 2.66
N PRO A 44 -32.42 12.30 1.76
CA PRO A 44 -31.44 13.24 1.23
C PRO A 44 -30.66 13.99 2.31
N GLU A 45 -31.35 14.38 3.38
CA GLU A 45 -30.78 15.08 4.54
C GLU A 45 -29.70 14.24 5.25
N VAL A 46 -29.92 12.93 5.35
CA VAL A 46 -28.95 12.00 5.95
C VAL A 46 -27.76 11.80 5.02
N ALA A 47 -27.99 11.72 3.71
CA ALA A 47 -26.91 11.63 2.74
C ALA A 47 -26.04 12.91 2.77
N ASP A 48 -26.65 14.09 2.83
CA ASP A 48 -25.93 15.37 3.00
C ASP A 48 -25.06 15.38 4.26
N HIS A 49 -25.63 14.95 5.38
CA HIS A 49 -24.92 14.84 6.65
C HIS A 49 -23.75 13.84 6.62
N ILE A 50 -23.86 12.77 5.83
CA ILE A 50 -22.74 11.84 5.58
C ILE A 50 -21.67 12.54 4.73
N GLY A 51 -22.08 13.32 3.73
CA GLY A 51 -21.19 14.11 2.88
C GLY A 51 -20.33 15.09 3.66
N ASP A 52 -20.91 15.77 4.66
CA ASP A 52 -20.20 16.70 5.54
C ASP A 52 -18.95 16.07 6.17
N TYR A 53 -18.96 14.77 6.46
CA TYR A 53 -17.81 14.04 6.99
C TYR A 53 -16.98 13.34 5.92
N VAL A 54 -17.61 12.58 5.01
CA VAL A 54 -16.95 11.72 4.02
C VAL A 54 -16.08 12.52 3.05
N GLN A 55 -16.40 13.79 2.81
CA GLN A 55 -15.60 14.66 1.94
C GLN A 55 -14.34 15.22 2.64
N GLN A 56 -14.22 15.08 3.97
CA GLN A 56 -13.09 15.56 4.73
C GLN A 56 -11.90 14.58 4.67
N HIS A 57 -10.72 15.13 4.42
CA HIS A 57 -9.45 14.43 4.51
C HIS A 57 -8.35 15.40 4.95
N GLY A 58 -7.32 14.91 5.64
CA GLY A 58 -6.26 15.75 6.18
C GLY A 58 -5.27 14.99 7.05
N GLY A 59 -4.43 15.71 7.79
CA GLY A 59 -3.51 15.11 8.76
C GLY A 59 -4.08 15.07 10.18
N ILE A 60 -3.18 15.13 11.17
CA ILE A 60 -3.54 15.14 12.59
C ILE A 60 -4.51 16.28 12.97
N SER A 61 -4.44 17.43 12.30
CA SER A 61 -5.34 18.57 12.56
C SER A 61 -6.81 18.22 12.34
N LEU A 62 -7.11 17.36 11.37
CA LEU A 62 -8.48 16.89 11.13
C LEU A 62 -8.94 15.97 12.27
N VAL A 63 -8.07 15.09 12.77
CA VAL A 63 -8.37 14.25 13.94
C VAL A 63 -8.70 15.12 15.15
N GLU A 64 -7.93 16.18 15.39
CA GLU A 64 -8.18 17.11 16.50
C GLU A 64 -9.47 17.91 16.33
N GLN A 65 -9.80 18.31 15.11
CA GLN A 65 -11.07 18.96 14.80
C GLN A 65 -12.26 18.04 15.10
N LEU A 66 -12.22 16.78 14.64
CA LEU A 66 -13.31 15.82 14.85
C LEU A 66 -13.45 15.37 16.30
N LEU A 67 -12.37 15.41 17.09
CA LEU A 67 -12.45 15.19 18.54
C LEU A 67 -13.25 16.28 19.27
N GLN A 68 -13.31 17.50 18.70
CA GLN A 68 -14.10 18.62 19.22
C GLN A 68 -15.50 18.72 18.60
N ASP A 69 -15.82 17.84 17.65
CA ASP A 69 -17.11 17.84 16.97
C ASP A 69 -18.25 17.49 17.95
N PRO A 70 -19.29 18.32 18.08
CA PRO A 70 -20.35 18.13 19.08
C PRO A 70 -21.15 16.84 18.92
N GLU A 71 -21.24 16.28 17.71
CA GLU A 71 -22.05 15.10 17.42
C GLU A 71 -21.22 13.82 17.51
N LEU A 72 -20.04 13.82 16.87
CA LEU A 72 -19.11 12.69 16.93
C LEU A 72 -18.60 12.44 18.35
N SER A 73 -18.38 13.50 19.15
CA SER A 73 -17.91 13.37 20.53
C SER A 73 -18.91 12.67 21.46
N GLN A 74 -20.20 12.62 21.10
CA GLN A 74 -21.21 11.85 21.85
C GLN A 74 -21.17 10.35 21.53
N ASN A 75 -20.56 9.96 20.40
CA ASN A 75 -20.43 8.58 20.02
C ASN A 75 -19.15 7.98 20.62
N LYS A 76 -19.32 7.11 21.62
CA LYS A 76 -18.20 6.45 22.31
C LYS A 76 -17.25 5.71 21.35
N GLN A 77 -17.79 5.02 20.35
CA GLN A 77 -16.98 4.25 19.40
C GLN A 77 -16.16 5.18 18.48
N ALA A 78 -16.77 6.29 18.03
CA ALA A 78 -16.06 7.30 17.26
C ALA A 78 -14.94 7.96 18.10
N LEU A 79 -15.22 8.27 19.37
CA LEU A 79 -14.24 8.86 20.28
C LEU A 79 -13.05 7.94 20.54
N GLU A 80 -13.29 6.63 20.74
CA GLU A 80 -12.24 5.63 20.89
C GLU A 80 -11.40 5.54 19.61
N GLY A 81 -12.02 5.48 18.43
CA GLY A 81 -11.33 5.44 17.14
C GLY A 81 -10.50 6.69 16.85
N LEU A 82 -11.03 7.89 17.13
CA LEU A 82 -10.31 9.16 16.98
C LEU A 82 -9.15 9.28 17.98
N GLY A 83 -9.32 8.77 19.20
CA GLY A 83 -8.25 8.68 20.20
C GLY A 83 -7.10 7.78 19.73
N ASP A 84 -7.44 6.61 19.17
CA ASP A 84 -6.47 5.69 18.58
C ASP A 84 -5.75 6.31 17.37
N LEU A 85 -6.46 7.05 16.52
CA LEU A 85 -5.85 7.78 15.39
C LEU A 85 -4.91 8.88 15.87
N LYS A 86 -5.27 9.65 16.90
CA LYS A 86 -4.38 10.66 17.48
C LYS A 86 -3.08 10.02 17.97
N LEU A 87 -3.18 8.91 18.70
CA LEU A 87 -2.02 8.15 19.17
C LEU A 87 -1.20 7.56 18.00
N LEU A 88 -1.87 7.11 16.94
CA LEU A 88 -1.21 6.65 15.72
C LEU A 88 -0.37 7.77 15.09
N PHE A 89 -0.92 8.97 14.91
CA PHE A 89 -0.20 10.11 14.35
C PHE A 89 1.01 10.53 15.21
N GLU A 90 0.93 10.42 16.53
CA GLU A 90 2.07 10.63 17.43
C GLU A 90 3.22 9.66 17.09
N TYR A 91 2.91 8.37 16.90
CA TYR A 91 3.91 7.37 16.53
C TYR A 91 4.45 7.54 15.11
N LEU A 92 3.59 7.85 14.14
CA LEU A 92 3.99 8.13 12.76
C LEU A 92 4.91 9.36 12.67
N THR A 93 4.72 10.34 13.55
CA THR A 93 5.60 11.51 13.66
C THR A 93 6.98 11.11 14.16
N LEU A 94 7.06 10.21 15.16
CA LEU A 94 8.33 9.67 15.66
C LEU A 94 9.07 8.84 14.61
N PHE A 95 8.34 8.12 13.77
CA PHE A 95 8.91 7.42 12.62
C PHE A 95 9.29 8.34 11.46
N GLY A 96 8.87 9.61 11.49
CA GLY A 96 9.19 10.60 10.45
C GLY A 96 8.42 10.37 9.15
N ILE A 97 7.21 9.81 9.24
CA ILE A 97 6.39 9.42 8.07
C ILE A 97 4.99 10.01 8.08
N ALA A 98 4.66 10.84 9.09
CA ALA A 98 3.34 11.44 9.22
C ALA A 98 2.93 12.31 8.01
N ASP A 99 3.90 12.89 7.29
CA ASP A 99 3.69 13.66 6.06
C ASP A 99 3.21 12.80 4.88
N LYS A 100 3.39 11.48 4.95
CA LYS A 100 2.94 10.51 3.94
C LYS A 100 1.55 9.94 4.23
N ILE A 101 0.94 10.32 5.34
CA ILE A 101 -0.33 9.75 5.81
C ILE A 101 -1.41 10.81 5.77
N THR A 102 -2.45 10.55 4.98
CA THR A 102 -3.69 11.32 4.96
C THR A 102 -4.77 10.51 5.65
N PHE A 103 -5.34 11.06 6.72
CA PHE A 103 -6.58 10.58 7.30
C PHE A 103 -7.75 11.00 6.39
N ASP A 104 -8.46 10.02 5.85
CA ASP A 104 -9.53 10.19 4.87
C ASP A 104 -10.78 9.44 5.33
N LEU A 105 -11.89 10.16 5.54
CA LEU A 105 -13.14 9.59 6.05
C LEU A 105 -13.94 8.84 4.98
N SER A 106 -13.58 8.99 3.70
CA SER A 106 -14.18 8.23 2.61
C SER A 106 -13.65 6.80 2.49
N LEU A 107 -12.53 6.49 3.17
CA LEU A 107 -11.91 5.17 3.09
C LEU A 107 -12.75 4.13 3.84
N ALA A 108 -13.58 3.42 3.09
CA ALA A 108 -14.23 2.19 3.51
C ALA A 108 -13.77 1.03 2.61
N ARG A 109 -13.42 -0.11 3.21
CA ARG A 109 -12.98 -1.31 2.48
C ARG A 109 -14.08 -2.37 2.53
N GLY A 110 -14.29 -3.06 1.41
CA GLY A 110 -15.33 -4.08 1.26
C GLY A 110 -15.03 -5.43 1.94
N LEU A 111 -14.26 -5.43 3.03
CA LEU A 111 -13.93 -6.63 3.79
C LEU A 111 -14.42 -6.46 5.23
N ASP A 112 -15.41 -7.26 5.61
CA ASP A 112 -16.16 -7.12 6.86
C ASP A 112 -15.37 -7.51 8.13
N TYR A 113 -14.11 -7.94 7.99
CA TYR A 113 -13.31 -8.43 9.11
C TYR A 113 -12.53 -7.35 9.85
N TYR A 114 -12.47 -6.12 9.34
CA TYR A 114 -11.74 -5.03 9.99
C TYR A 114 -12.48 -4.53 11.24
N THR A 115 -11.73 -4.34 12.33
CA THR A 115 -12.27 -3.94 13.63
C THR A 115 -11.63 -2.67 14.18
N GLY A 116 -10.66 -2.08 13.49
CA GLY A 116 -9.93 -0.88 13.91
C GLY A 116 -9.43 -0.10 12.71
N VAL A 117 -8.17 0.34 12.75
CA VAL A 117 -7.58 1.09 11.63
C VAL A 117 -7.65 0.34 10.32
N ILE A 118 -7.91 1.09 9.25
CA ILE A 118 -7.88 0.64 7.87
C ILE A 118 -7.00 1.62 7.12
N TYR A 119 -6.15 1.11 6.24
CA TYR A 119 -5.28 1.94 5.43
C TYR A 119 -5.15 1.36 4.03
N GLU A 120 -4.95 2.27 3.08
CA GLU A 120 -4.70 1.98 1.69
C GLU A 120 -3.58 2.89 1.20
N ALA A 121 -2.55 2.30 0.61
CA ALA A 121 -1.55 3.03 -0.14
C ALA A 121 -1.93 2.99 -1.62
N VAL A 122 -2.05 4.17 -2.19
CA VAL A 122 -2.37 4.36 -3.61
C VAL A 122 -1.05 4.67 -4.34
N LEU A 123 -1.08 5.03 -5.62
CA LEU A 123 0.02 5.73 -6.31
C LEU A 123 -0.52 6.99 -6.96
N LEU A 124 0.26 8.07 -7.00
CA LEU A 124 0.07 9.35 -7.68
C LEU A 124 0.95 9.34 -8.90
N GLN A 125 0.41 9.94 -9.94
CA GLN A 125 1.24 10.50 -10.98
C GLN A 125 1.83 11.82 -10.51
N THR A 126 3.11 12.02 -10.84
CA THR A 126 3.68 13.37 -10.91
C THR A 126 2.83 14.20 -11.86
N PRO A 127 2.34 15.39 -11.44
CA PRO A 127 1.58 16.28 -12.30
C PRO A 127 2.35 16.55 -13.60
N VAL A 128 1.69 16.35 -14.74
CA VAL A 128 2.29 16.64 -16.05
C VAL A 128 2.41 18.17 -16.24
N GLN A 129 1.65 18.95 -15.45
CA GLN A 129 1.62 20.41 -15.47
C GLN A 129 1.61 21.00 -14.04
N ALA A 130 2.27 22.15 -13.87
CA ALA A 130 2.29 22.87 -12.60
C ALA A 130 0.89 23.44 -12.29
N GLY A 131 0.25 22.93 -11.23
CA GLY A 131 -1.07 23.38 -10.77
C GLY A 131 -2.17 22.31 -10.81
N GLU A 132 -1.88 21.10 -11.29
CA GLU A 132 -2.81 19.96 -11.19
C GLU A 132 -2.60 19.20 -9.88
N GLU A 133 -3.70 18.89 -9.18
CA GLU A 133 -3.68 17.99 -8.03
C GLU A 133 -3.28 16.59 -8.49
N PRO A 134 -2.45 15.88 -7.73
CA PRO A 134 -2.00 14.55 -8.11
C PRO A 134 -3.16 13.57 -8.33
N LEU A 135 -3.22 12.98 -9.53
CA LEU A 135 -4.20 11.94 -9.89
C LEU A 135 -3.66 10.56 -9.56
N GLY A 136 -4.44 9.74 -8.86
CA GLY A 136 -4.00 8.41 -8.48
C GLY A 136 -4.29 7.31 -9.49
N VAL A 137 -3.33 6.41 -9.63
CA VAL A 137 -3.32 5.30 -10.61
C VAL A 137 -3.86 3.99 -10.02
N GLY A 138 -4.22 4.01 -8.73
CA GLY A 138 -4.84 2.90 -8.02
C GLY A 138 -4.04 2.37 -6.83
N SER A 139 -4.73 1.61 -5.97
CA SER A 139 -4.23 0.99 -4.74
C SER A 139 -3.09 -0.01 -4.97
N VAL A 140 -1.95 0.14 -4.31
CA VAL A 140 -0.79 -0.78 -4.39
C VAL A 140 -0.52 -1.53 -3.09
N ALA A 141 -1.05 -1.06 -1.98
CA ALA A 141 -1.07 -1.83 -0.74
C ALA A 141 -2.32 -1.48 0.06
N ALA A 142 -2.77 -2.41 0.89
CA ALA A 142 -3.89 -2.18 1.79
C ALA A 142 -3.73 -3.03 3.04
N GLY A 143 -4.37 -2.62 4.13
CA GLY A 143 -4.36 -3.38 5.36
C GLY A 143 -5.20 -2.75 6.45
N GLY A 144 -5.02 -3.28 7.65
CA GLY A 144 -5.74 -2.81 8.82
C GLY A 144 -5.73 -3.82 9.98
N ARG A 145 -6.49 -3.48 11.02
CA ARG A 145 -6.66 -4.28 12.24
C ARG A 145 -7.92 -5.15 12.17
N TYR A 146 -7.80 -6.42 12.55
CA TYR A 146 -8.85 -7.44 12.41
C TYR A 146 -8.86 -8.44 13.59
N ASP A 147 -9.19 -7.96 14.78
CA ASP A 147 -9.04 -8.71 16.04
C ASP A 147 -10.05 -9.85 16.20
N GLY A 148 -11.11 -9.87 15.39
CA GLY A 148 -12.17 -10.88 15.43
C GLY A 148 -11.87 -12.14 14.59
N LEU A 149 -10.99 -12.04 13.59
CA LEU A 149 -10.87 -13.05 12.54
C LEU A 149 -10.40 -14.41 13.07
N VAL A 150 -9.36 -14.42 13.92
CA VAL A 150 -8.84 -15.67 14.51
C VAL A 150 -9.89 -16.33 15.40
N GLY A 151 -10.71 -15.55 16.10
CA GLY A 151 -11.76 -16.07 16.97
C GLY A 151 -12.85 -16.85 16.22
N MET A 152 -13.02 -16.63 14.92
CA MET A 152 -13.96 -17.40 14.08
C MET A 152 -13.46 -18.82 13.82
N PHE A 153 -12.16 -19.07 13.91
CA PHE A 153 -11.53 -20.36 13.65
C PHE A 153 -11.06 -21.08 14.93
N ASP A 154 -10.88 -20.36 16.04
CA ASP A 154 -10.58 -20.96 17.34
C ASP A 154 -11.82 -21.70 17.89
N PRO A 155 -11.74 -23.01 18.21
CA PRO A 155 -12.89 -23.77 18.71
C PRO A 155 -13.49 -23.23 20.02
N LYS A 156 -12.75 -22.41 20.77
CA LYS A 156 -13.19 -21.78 22.02
C LYS A 156 -13.57 -20.31 21.84
N GLY A 157 -13.59 -19.81 20.60
CA GLY A 157 -13.89 -18.41 20.29
C GLY A 157 -12.87 -17.42 20.85
N ARG A 158 -11.63 -17.86 21.11
CA ARG A 158 -10.60 -16.98 21.66
C ARG A 158 -10.20 -15.94 20.62
N LYS A 159 -10.48 -14.68 20.92
CA LYS A 159 -10.00 -13.55 20.10
C LYS A 159 -8.49 -13.42 20.24
N VAL A 160 -7.82 -13.22 19.11
CA VAL A 160 -6.40 -12.89 19.04
C VAL A 160 -6.31 -11.61 18.23
N PRO A 161 -5.90 -10.48 18.85
CA PRO A 161 -5.72 -9.24 18.13
C PRO A 161 -4.74 -9.41 16.99
N CYS A 162 -5.11 -8.96 15.80
CA CYS A 162 -4.33 -9.16 14.59
C CYS A 162 -4.39 -7.91 13.74
N MET A 163 -3.31 -7.67 13.02
CA MET A 163 -3.23 -6.61 12.04
C MET A 163 -2.14 -6.92 11.03
N GLY A 164 -2.21 -6.31 9.87
CA GLY A 164 -1.23 -6.55 8.83
C GLY A 164 -1.53 -5.77 7.58
N LEU A 165 -0.64 -5.93 6.61
CA LEU A 165 -0.72 -5.28 5.31
C LEU A 165 -0.54 -6.33 4.21
N SER A 166 -1.04 -5.99 3.03
CA SER A 166 -0.84 -6.75 1.81
C SER A 166 -0.39 -5.80 0.71
N ILE A 167 0.60 -6.24 -0.07
CA ILE A 167 1.17 -5.47 -1.17
C ILE A 167 0.73 -6.11 -2.48
N GLY A 168 0.08 -5.33 -3.33
CA GLY A 168 -0.35 -5.69 -4.67
C GLY A 168 0.82 -5.71 -5.65
N VAL A 169 1.68 -6.74 -5.55
CA VAL A 169 2.91 -6.87 -6.34
C VAL A 169 2.69 -6.87 -7.85
N GLU A 170 1.54 -7.36 -8.34
CA GLU A 170 1.18 -7.36 -9.77
C GLU A 170 1.25 -5.94 -10.36
N ARG A 171 0.65 -4.96 -9.68
CA ARG A 171 0.66 -3.56 -10.13
C ARG A 171 2.07 -2.97 -10.05
N ILE A 172 2.82 -3.33 -9.01
CA ILE A 172 4.20 -2.88 -8.82
C ILE A 172 5.09 -3.40 -9.97
N PHE A 173 4.95 -4.66 -10.37
CA PHE A 173 5.73 -5.23 -11.48
C PHE A 173 5.49 -4.46 -12.78
N SER A 174 4.23 -4.19 -13.13
CA SER A 174 3.93 -3.42 -14.34
C SER A 174 4.56 -2.02 -14.33
N ILE A 175 4.59 -1.35 -13.18
CA ILE A 175 5.16 -0.01 -13.05
C ILE A 175 6.69 -0.04 -13.14
N VAL A 176 7.33 -1.00 -12.47
CA VAL A 176 8.78 -1.17 -12.51
C VAL A 176 9.23 -1.52 -13.93
N GLU A 177 8.50 -2.39 -14.62
CA GLU A 177 8.77 -2.77 -16.01
C GLU A 177 8.68 -1.55 -16.95
N GLN A 178 7.59 -0.77 -16.88
CA GLN A 178 7.42 0.45 -17.68
C GLN A 178 8.52 1.49 -17.41
N ARG A 179 8.95 1.63 -16.16
CA ARG A 179 10.05 2.53 -15.80
C ARG A 179 11.37 2.08 -16.43
N LEU A 180 11.68 0.80 -16.36
CA LEU A 180 12.91 0.25 -16.93
C LEU A 180 12.92 0.40 -18.46
N GLU A 181 11.78 0.14 -19.13
CA GLU A 181 11.61 0.39 -20.56
C GLU A 181 11.88 1.87 -20.92
N ALA A 182 11.40 2.81 -20.10
CA ALA A 182 11.60 4.24 -20.32
C ALA A 182 13.06 4.70 -20.15
N THR A 183 13.87 3.98 -19.36
CA THR A 183 15.30 4.29 -19.17
C THR A 183 16.20 3.73 -20.27
N GLU A 184 15.66 2.94 -21.20
CA GLU A 184 16.42 2.13 -22.19
C GLU A 184 17.49 1.21 -21.56
N GLU A 185 17.45 1.00 -20.24
CA GLU A 185 18.38 0.10 -19.56
C GLU A 185 18.05 -1.35 -19.89
N LYS A 186 19.07 -2.09 -20.34
CA LYS A 186 18.90 -3.49 -20.68
C LYS A 186 18.71 -4.33 -19.41
N VAL A 187 17.51 -4.88 -19.25
CA VAL A 187 17.21 -5.85 -18.20
C VAL A 187 17.89 -7.19 -18.51
N TRP A 188 18.83 -7.60 -17.67
CA TRP A 188 19.50 -8.89 -17.79
C TRP A 188 18.61 -10.01 -17.27
N THR A 189 18.46 -11.08 -18.06
CA THR A 189 17.66 -12.27 -17.68
C THR A 189 18.50 -13.41 -17.11
N THR A 190 19.81 -13.19 -16.96
CA THR A 190 20.74 -14.13 -16.35
C THR A 190 21.80 -13.37 -15.58
N GLU A 191 22.34 -14.01 -14.55
CA GLU A 191 23.47 -13.49 -13.76
C GLU A 191 24.83 -14.02 -14.27
N THR A 192 24.90 -14.46 -15.53
CA THR A 192 26.13 -15.04 -16.11
C THR A 192 27.23 -13.99 -16.16
N GLN A 193 28.36 -14.25 -15.49
CA GLN A 193 29.48 -13.32 -15.45
C GLN A 193 30.44 -13.46 -16.64
N VAL A 194 30.62 -14.70 -17.12
CA VAL A 194 31.63 -15.01 -18.15
C VAL A 194 31.15 -16.11 -19.08
N LEU A 195 31.50 -15.98 -20.36
CA LEU A 195 31.31 -17.02 -21.38
C LEU A 195 32.67 -17.64 -21.70
N VAL A 196 32.83 -18.95 -21.47
CA VAL A 196 34.00 -19.69 -21.91
C VAL A 196 33.90 -19.95 -23.41
N ALA A 197 34.73 -19.28 -24.21
CA ALA A 197 34.70 -19.34 -25.66
C ALA A 197 36.10 -19.64 -26.24
N SER A 198 36.13 -20.13 -27.48
CA SER A 198 37.38 -20.29 -28.24
C SER A 198 37.11 -20.12 -29.74
N ALA A 199 37.94 -19.35 -30.44
CA ALA A 199 37.81 -19.17 -31.89
C ALA A 199 38.26 -20.39 -32.71
N GLN A 200 39.12 -21.24 -32.15
CA GLN A 200 39.68 -22.41 -32.83
C GLN A 200 38.79 -23.66 -32.66
N LYS A 201 38.93 -24.60 -33.60
CA LYS A 201 38.26 -25.91 -33.55
C LYS A 201 38.98 -26.85 -32.57
N LYS A 202 38.29 -27.93 -32.15
CA LYS A 202 38.83 -29.02 -31.29
C LYS A 202 39.19 -28.63 -29.84
N LEU A 203 38.68 -27.52 -29.31
CA LEU A 203 38.92 -27.08 -27.92
C LEU A 203 37.74 -27.32 -26.97
N LEU A 204 36.82 -28.24 -27.30
CA LEU A 204 35.64 -28.47 -26.45
C LEU A 204 36.02 -28.97 -25.06
N GLU A 205 36.94 -29.93 -24.97
CA GLU A 205 37.37 -30.53 -23.70
C GLU A 205 38.01 -29.48 -22.78
N GLU A 206 38.84 -28.59 -23.32
CA GLU A 206 39.46 -27.51 -22.55
C GLU A 206 38.43 -26.49 -22.04
N ARG A 207 37.42 -26.15 -22.87
CA ARG A 207 36.31 -25.30 -22.41
C ARG A 207 35.48 -25.96 -21.31
N LEU A 208 35.28 -27.28 -21.38
CA LEU A 208 34.55 -28.04 -20.36
C LEU A 208 35.32 -28.12 -19.03
N LYS A 209 36.64 -28.28 -19.07
CA LYS A 209 37.48 -28.22 -17.86
C LYS A 209 37.39 -26.84 -17.21
N LEU A 210 37.62 -25.78 -18.01
CA LEU A 210 37.62 -24.41 -17.50
C LEU A 210 36.25 -24.01 -16.94
N VAL A 211 35.15 -24.31 -17.64
CA VAL A 211 33.82 -23.97 -17.12
C VAL A 211 33.51 -24.73 -15.82
N SER A 212 33.98 -25.97 -15.68
CA SER A 212 33.83 -26.76 -14.45
C SER A 212 34.63 -26.17 -13.28
N GLU A 213 35.84 -25.66 -13.55
CA GLU A 213 36.64 -24.94 -12.56
C GLU A 213 35.96 -23.65 -12.12
N LEU A 214 35.39 -22.88 -13.05
CA LEU A 214 34.66 -21.65 -12.76
C LEU A 214 33.42 -21.92 -11.88
N TRP A 215 32.68 -22.99 -12.16
CA TRP A 215 31.54 -23.42 -11.33
C TRP A 215 31.96 -23.83 -9.92
N SER A 216 33.09 -24.55 -9.80
CA SER A 216 33.61 -24.99 -8.50
C SER A 216 34.05 -23.82 -7.62
N ASN A 217 34.41 -22.69 -8.24
CA ASN A 217 34.76 -21.43 -7.56
C ASN A 217 33.58 -20.44 -7.41
N LYS A 218 32.33 -20.92 -7.56
CA LYS A 218 31.09 -20.13 -7.40
C LYS A 218 30.92 -18.96 -8.39
N MET A 219 31.55 -18.98 -9.56
CA MET A 219 31.15 -18.06 -10.62
C MET A 219 29.80 -18.50 -11.20
N THR A 220 28.86 -17.56 -11.34
CA THR A 220 27.44 -17.82 -11.63
C THR A 220 27.23 -18.42 -13.02
N GLN A 221 26.36 -19.42 -13.08
CA GLN A 221 26.02 -20.16 -14.29
C GLN A 221 24.93 -19.44 -15.09
N PRO A 222 24.88 -19.60 -16.43
CA PRO A 222 23.65 -19.29 -17.17
C PRO A 222 22.53 -20.21 -16.69
N LEU A 223 21.47 -19.60 -16.15
CA LEU A 223 20.23 -20.29 -15.77
C LEU A 223 19.75 -21.12 -16.97
N LYS A 224 19.66 -22.44 -16.78
CA LYS A 224 18.99 -23.32 -17.74
C LYS A 224 17.55 -22.80 -17.90
N LYS A 225 17.23 -22.24 -19.07
CA LYS A 225 15.83 -22.03 -19.47
C LYS A 225 15.12 -23.39 -19.34
N LYS A 226 14.14 -23.48 -18.44
CA LYS A 226 13.15 -24.56 -18.44
C LYS A 226 12.18 -24.35 -19.59
#